data_AF-A0A4Q4VXF0-F1
#
_entry.id   AF-A0A4Q4VXF0-F1
#
_cell.length_a   1.000
_cell.length_b   1.000
_cell.length_c   1.000
_cell.angle_alpha   90.00
_cell.angle_beta   90.00
_cell.angle_gamma   90.00
#
_symmetry.space_group_name_H-M   'P 1'
#
loop_
_entity.id
_entity.type
_entity.pdbx_description
1 polymer ?
#
loop_
_entity_poly.entity_id
_entity_poly.type
_entity_poly.pdbx_seq_one_letter_code
_entity_poly.pdbx_strand_id
1 'polypeptide(L)'
;MKLLTLLLLPAPILAAVGGRCSGSYDDNRCICLDRDECSNQWGGTAVQGSSGDWPCPTDPGNVWGCYVLNNCPGMGSDTGCTWQNGCPGDILDDPVCPGGNDFICCDFF
;
A
#
# COMPACT_ATOMS: atom_id res chain seq x y z
N MET A 1 -41.79 -18.06 -23.37
CA MET A 1 -40.38 -17.63 -23.52
C MET A 1 -40.00 -16.90 -22.23
N LYS A 2 -39.10 -17.46 -21.42
CA LYS A 2 -38.63 -16.84 -20.16
C LYS A 2 -37.40 -16.00 -20.48
N LEU A 3 -37.54 -14.68 -20.39
CA LEU A 3 -36.43 -13.73 -20.47
C LEU A 3 -35.61 -13.88 -19.17
N LEU A 4 -34.37 -14.40 -19.26
CA LEU A 4 -33.41 -14.33 -18.16
C LEU A 4 -32.79 -12.93 -18.17
N THR A 5 -33.18 -12.09 -17.21
CA THR A 5 -32.54 -10.80 -16.96
C THR A 5 -31.21 -11.06 -16.25
N LEU A 6 -30.10 -10.99 -16.97
CA LEU A 6 -28.75 -11.01 -16.39
C LEU A 6 -28.52 -9.69 -15.65
N LEU A 7 -28.55 -9.70 -14.31
CA LEU A 7 -28.05 -8.58 -13.51
C LEU A 7 -26.51 -8.57 -13.61
N LEU A 8 -25.96 -7.68 -14.44
CA LEU A 8 -24.56 -7.29 -14.32
C LEU A 8 -24.43 -6.40 -13.09
N LEU A 9 -24.08 -6.97 -11.95
CA LEU A 9 -23.55 -6.17 -10.84
C LEU A 9 -22.19 -5.61 -11.28
N PRO A 10 -21.93 -4.30 -11.10
CA PRO A 10 -20.58 -3.80 -11.25
C PRO A 10 -19.71 -4.55 -10.24
N ALA A 11 -18.67 -5.22 -10.71
CA ALA A 11 -17.65 -5.74 -9.82
C ALA A 11 -17.17 -4.56 -8.96
N PRO A 12 -17.13 -4.68 -7.63
CA PRO A 12 -16.50 -3.65 -6.82
C PRO A 12 -15.08 -3.54 -7.37
N ILE A 13 -14.75 -2.37 -7.90
CA ILE A 13 -13.39 -2.05 -8.30
C ILE A 13 -12.66 -1.89 -6.98
N LEU A 14 -12.29 -3.01 -6.38
CA LEU A 14 -11.49 -3.06 -5.16
C LEU A 14 -10.25 -2.23 -5.48
N ALA A 15 -10.10 -1.10 -4.80
CA ALA A 15 -8.78 -0.53 -4.66
C ALA A 15 -7.90 -1.66 -4.19
N ALA A 16 -6.88 -1.98 -4.97
CA ALA A 16 -6.03 -3.10 -4.68
C ALA A 16 -5.31 -2.76 -3.38
N VAL A 17 -5.86 -3.20 -2.24
CA VAL A 17 -5.08 -3.36 -1.02
C VAL A 17 -3.82 -4.11 -1.42
N GLY A 18 -2.67 -3.58 -1.02
CA GLY A 18 -1.36 -4.03 -1.48
C GLY A 18 -0.87 -3.38 -2.78
N GLY A 19 -1.61 -2.44 -3.37
CA GLY A 19 -1.25 -1.72 -4.60
C GLY A 19 -0.55 -0.39 -4.35
N ARG A 20 0.02 0.20 -5.41
CA ARG A 20 0.65 1.53 -5.34
C ARG A 20 -0.36 2.62 -5.01
N CYS A 21 0.14 3.65 -4.33
CA CYS A 21 -0.57 4.91 -4.24
C CYS A 21 -0.57 5.66 -5.58
N SER A 22 -1.35 6.73 -5.67
CA SER A 22 -1.59 7.50 -6.89
C SER A 22 -1.59 9.00 -6.61
N GLY A 23 -1.64 9.80 -7.68
CA GLY A 23 -1.73 11.26 -7.57
C GLY A 23 -0.45 11.85 -6.96
N SER A 24 -0.59 12.75 -6.00
CA SER A 24 0.58 13.34 -5.32
C SER A 24 1.35 12.34 -4.44
N TYR A 25 0.78 11.16 -4.21
CA TYR A 25 1.33 10.08 -3.40
C TYR A 25 1.92 8.94 -4.24
N ASP A 26 2.01 9.09 -5.57
CA ASP A 26 2.65 8.13 -6.48
C ASP A 26 4.19 8.17 -6.31
N ASP A 27 4.64 7.72 -5.15
CA ASP A 27 6.04 7.53 -4.80
C ASP A 27 6.32 6.05 -4.51
N ASN A 28 7.60 5.68 -4.46
CA ASN A 28 7.99 4.29 -4.23
C ASN A 28 7.83 3.83 -2.77
N ARG A 29 7.40 4.68 -1.85
CA ARG A 29 7.28 4.38 -0.41
C ARG A 29 5.83 4.22 0.05
N CYS A 30 4.87 4.53 -0.81
CA CYS A 30 3.45 4.48 -0.49
C CYS A 30 2.78 3.22 -1.04
N ILE A 31 2.03 2.53 -0.17
CA ILE A 31 1.18 1.39 -0.51
C ILE A 31 -0.25 1.60 0.01
N CYS A 32 -1.24 1.11 -0.71
CA CYS A 32 -2.63 1.15 -0.27
C CYS A 32 -2.93 0.02 0.70
N LEU A 33 -3.32 0.37 1.94
CA LEU A 33 -3.70 -0.59 2.98
C LEU A 33 -4.89 -0.07 3.79
N ASP A 34 -5.56 -0.99 4.48
CA ASP A 34 -6.46 -0.58 5.55
C ASP A 34 -5.71 0.27 6.59
N ARG A 35 -6.31 1.39 7.01
CA ARG A 35 -5.71 2.35 7.93
C ARG A 35 -5.30 1.70 9.24
N ASP A 36 -6.15 0.84 9.81
CA ASP A 36 -5.88 0.22 11.10
C ASP A 36 -4.80 -0.86 10.96
N GLU A 37 -4.76 -1.55 9.82
CA GLU A 37 -3.65 -2.45 9.49
C GLU A 37 -2.32 -1.69 9.40
N CYS A 38 -2.30 -0.59 8.63
CA CYS A 38 -1.12 0.26 8.48
C CYS A 38 -0.56 0.70 9.83
N SER A 39 -1.39 1.27 10.70
CA SER A 39 -0.92 1.84 11.96
C SER A 39 -0.68 0.81 13.05
N ASN A 40 -1.55 -0.20 13.19
CA ASN A 40 -1.48 -1.11 14.34
C ASN A 40 -0.62 -2.35 14.08
N GLN A 41 -0.64 -2.89 12.86
CA GLN A 41 0.13 -4.08 12.51
C GLN A 41 1.52 -3.73 12.02
N TRP A 42 1.62 -2.72 11.16
CA TRP A 42 2.86 -2.36 10.48
C TRP A 42 3.59 -1.16 11.11
N GLY A 43 2.99 -0.50 12.10
CA GLY A 43 3.56 0.70 12.72
C GLY A 43 3.75 1.86 11.74
N GLY A 44 3.07 1.80 10.60
CA GLY A 44 3.16 2.77 9.52
C GLY A 44 2.31 4.02 9.76
N THR A 45 2.58 5.03 8.94
CA THR A 45 1.80 6.28 8.91
C THR A 45 0.72 6.17 7.85
N ALA A 46 -0.54 6.14 8.28
CA ALA A 46 -1.70 6.11 7.40
C ALA A 46 -2.07 7.53 6.95
N VAL A 47 -2.25 7.74 5.65
CA VAL A 47 -2.50 9.03 5.01
C VAL A 47 -3.76 8.91 4.17
N GLN A 48 -4.81 9.63 4.59
CA GLN A 48 -6.09 9.55 3.90
C GLN A 48 -6.07 10.24 2.53
N GLY A 49 -5.37 11.37 2.39
CA GLY A 49 -5.49 12.26 1.24
C GLY A 49 -6.61 13.28 1.36
N SER A 50 -7.04 13.83 0.23
CA SER A 50 -8.17 14.77 0.17
C SER A 50 -8.98 14.63 -1.12
N SER A 51 -10.17 15.25 -1.18
CA SER A 51 -11.04 15.18 -2.35
C SER A 51 -10.32 15.63 -3.62
N GLY A 52 -10.22 14.73 -4.60
CA GLY A 52 -9.53 14.97 -5.88
C GLY A 52 -8.06 14.53 -5.89
N ASP A 53 -7.52 14.12 -4.75
CA ASP A 53 -6.16 13.60 -4.60
C ASP A 53 -6.12 12.57 -3.47
N TRP A 54 -6.72 11.41 -3.75
CA TRP A 54 -6.74 10.27 -2.85
C TRP A 54 -5.54 9.37 -3.18
N PRO A 55 -4.66 9.04 -2.21
CA PRO A 55 -3.56 8.11 -2.42
C PRO A 55 -4.05 6.80 -3.00
N CYS A 56 -5.20 6.30 -2.51
CA CYS A 56 -5.81 5.06 -2.95
C CYS A 56 -7.08 5.35 -3.77
N PRO A 57 -6.99 5.38 -5.11
CA PRO A 57 -7.98 6.03 -5.97
C PRO A 57 -9.28 5.25 -6.13
N THR A 58 -9.45 4.11 -5.45
CA THR A 58 -10.57 3.18 -5.64
C THR A 58 -11.24 2.67 -4.36
N ASP A 59 -10.85 3.11 -3.14
CA ASP A 59 -11.56 2.77 -1.89
C ASP A 59 -11.88 4.03 -1.07
N PRO A 60 -13.15 4.31 -0.74
CA PRO A 60 -13.53 5.53 -0.03
C PRO A 60 -13.66 5.38 1.49
N GLY A 61 -13.49 4.18 2.07
CA GLY A 61 -13.72 3.97 3.50
C GLY A 61 -12.45 4.06 4.34
N ASN A 62 -11.77 2.93 4.43
CA ASN A 62 -10.66 2.73 5.35
C ASN A 62 -9.33 2.42 4.65
N VAL A 63 -9.28 2.29 3.32
CA VAL A 63 -8.00 2.04 2.61
C VAL A 63 -7.33 3.37 2.30
N TRP A 64 -6.21 3.61 2.98
CA TRP A 64 -5.44 4.84 2.93
C TRP A 64 -4.04 4.55 2.38
N GLY A 65 -3.32 5.59 1.98
CA GLY A 65 -1.89 5.45 1.71
C GLY A 65 -1.15 5.11 3.00
N CYS A 66 -0.23 4.16 2.95
CA CYS A 66 0.54 3.72 4.10
C CYS A 66 2.04 3.86 3.83
N TYR A 67 2.72 4.48 4.78
CA TYR A 67 4.18 4.63 4.78
C TYR A 67 4.78 3.85 5.95
N VAL A 68 5.51 2.78 5.66
CA VAL A 68 6.21 1.95 6.66
C VAL A 68 7.71 2.27 6.59
N LEU A 69 8.08 3.43 7.12
CA LEU A 69 9.42 4.01 6.96
C LEU A 69 10.31 3.93 8.20
N ASN A 70 9.75 3.64 9.36
CA ASN A 70 10.48 3.61 10.62
C ASN A 70 11.04 2.22 10.86
N ASN A 71 12.06 1.85 10.10
CA ASN A 71 12.75 0.57 10.18
C ASN A 71 11.83 -0.55 9.72
N CYS A 72 12.35 -1.45 8.90
CA CYS A 72 11.62 -2.69 8.73
C CYS A 72 11.55 -3.40 10.10
N PRO A 73 10.47 -4.13 10.42
CA PRO A 73 10.31 -4.77 11.74
C PRO A 73 11.55 -5.56 12.19
N GLY A 74 12.20 -5.13 13.26
CA GLY A 74 13.41 -5.78 13.79
C GLY A 74 14.73 -5.43 13.10
N MET A 75 14.72 -4.52 12.12
CA MET A 75 15.91 -4.02 11.43
C MET A 75 16.39 -2.66 11.96
N GLY A 76 17.60 -2.25 11.55
CA GLY A 76 18.23 -0.99 11.94
C GLY A 76 17.50 0.27 11.44
N SER A 77 17.97 1.44 11.88
CA SER A 77 17.39 2.77 11.60
C SER A 77 17.32 3.15 10.12
N ASP A 78 18.05 2.40 9.32
CA ASP A 78 18.49 2.74 7.98
C ASP A 78 17.66 2.01 6.92
N THR A 79 16.60 1.32 7.37
CA THR A 79 15.75 0.45 6.58
C THR A 79 14.31 0.94 6.50
N GLY A 80 13.59 0.56 5.44
CA GLY A 80 12.15 0.84 5.34
C GLY A 80 11.49 0.11 4.18
N CYS A 81 10.17 0.01 4.23
CA CYS A 81 9.41 -0.61 3.16
C CYS A 81 9.30 0.33 1.95
N THR A 82 9.64 -0.21 0.78
CA THR A 82 9.60 0.52 -0.49
C THR A 82 9.30 -0.47 -1.62
N TRP A 83 8.73 0.03 -2.70
CA TRP A 83 8.61 -0.74 -3.92
C TRP A 83 10.01 -1.10 -4.44
N GLN A 84 10.16 -2.31 -4.96
CA GLN A 84 11.45 -2.90 -5.35
C GLN A 84 12.25 -1.99 -6.30
N ASN A 85 11.57 -1.34 -7.26
CA ASN A 85 12.17 -0.40 -8.21
C ASN A 85 12.63 0.93 -7.58
N GLY A 86 12.32 1.19 -6.32
CA GLY A 86 12.70 2.37 -5.56
C GLY A 86 13.71 2.09 -4.46
N CYS A 87 14.21 0.86 -4.32
CA CYS A 87 15.26 0.51 -3.38
C CYS A 87 16.65 0.82 -3.99
N PRO A 88 17.42 1.77 -3.46
CA PRO A 88 18.74 2.11 -3.99
C PRO A 88 19.86 1.20 -3.44
N GLY A 89 19.63 0.52 -2.32
CA GLY A 89 20.61 -0.35 -1.66
C GLY A 89 20.17 -1.82 -1.68
N ASP A 90 20.46 -2.52 -0.59
CA ASP A 90 20.21 -3.95 -0.50
C ASP A 90 18.75 -4.27 -0.18
N ILE A 91 18.23 -5.31 -0.84
CA ILE A 91 16.91 -5.88 -0.54
C ILE A 91 17.09 -6.88 0.60
N LEU A 92 16.28 -6.71 1.65
CA LEU A 92 16.28 -7.57 2.83
C LEU A 92 15.09 -8.52 2.74
N ASP A 93 15.37 -9.83 2.63
CA ASP A 93 14.34 -10.87 2.45
C ASP A 93 13.47 -11.10 3.71
N ASP A 94 13.98 -10.71 4.88
CA ASP A 94 13.33 -10.75 6.19
C ASP A 94 13.70 -9.45 6.91
N PRO A 95 12.75 -8.62 7.38
CA PRO A 95 11.30 -8.84 7.50
C PRO A 95 10.48 -8.52 6.24
N VAL A 96 9.30 -9.14 6.19
CA VAL A 96 8.29 -8.93 5.15
C VAL A 96 7.58 -7.59 5.34
N CYS A 97 7.32 -6.89 4.24
CA CYS A 97 6.53 -5.66 4.19
C CYS A 97 5.09 -5.94 3.67
N PRO A 98 4.11 -5.06 3.94
CA PRO A 98 2.68 -5.35 3.72
C PRO A 98 2.20 -5.61 2.28
N GLY A 99 3.05 -5.42 1.26
CA GLY A 99 2.69 -5.60 -0.15
C GLY A 99 3.23 -6.88 -0.79
N GLY A 100 3.79 -7.79 0.00
CA GLY A 100 4.36 -9.03 -0.51
C GLY A 100 5.63 -8.78 -1.34
N ASN A 101 5.76 -9.47 -2.48
CA ASN A 101 7.04 -9.62 -3.18
C ASN A 101 7.62 -8.32 -3.76
N ASP A 102 6.78 -7.34 -4.09
CA ASP A 102 7.24 -6.14 -4.82
C ASP A 102 7.33 -4.91 -3.91
N PHE A 103 6.75 -4.94 -2.71
CA PHE A 103 6.91 -3.92 -1.67
C PHE A 103 7.75 -4.53 -0.56
N ILE A 104 9.05 -4.27 -0.61
CA ILE A 104 10.09 -5.01 0.10
C ILE A 104 10.72 -4.16 1.18
N CYS A 105 11.41 -4.81 2.12
CA CYS A 105 12.30 -4.13 3.02
C CYS A 105 13.60 -3.76 2.29
N CYS A 106 13.94 -2.47 2.29
CA CYS A 106 15.16 -1.96 1.67
C CYS A 106 16.08 -1.37 2.73
N ASP A 107 17.37 -1.67 2.64
CA ASP A 107 18.43 -0.91 3.28
C ASP A 107 18.83 0.27 2.38
N PHE A 108 18.75 1.49 2.91
CA PHE A 108 19.01 2.71 2.14
C PHE A 108 20.49 3.10 2.12
N PHE A 109 21.40 2.29 2.69
CA PHE A 109 22.80 2.63 2.93
C PHE A 109 23.80 1.68 2.27
#